data_AF-A0A2Z5E6S3-F1
#
_entry.id   AF-A0A2Z5E6S3-F1
#
_cell.length_a   1.000
_cell.length_b   1.000
_cell.length_c   1.000
_cell.angle_alpha   90.00
_cell.angle_beta   90.00
_cell.angle_gamma   90.00
#
_symmetry.space_group_name_H-M   'P 1'
#
loop_
_entity.id
_entity.type
_entity.pdbx_description
1 polymer ?
#
loop_
_entity_poly.entity_id
_entity_poly.type
_entity_poly.pdbx_seq_one_letter_code
_entity_poly.pdbx_strand_id
1 'polypeptide(L)'
;MKSVHIGALLLGAAAALSGCKNEVEEAVKRNLVAGASAEFESVEQCSGDSKIYHGRVKAVNERGPFTGTETFFYGGGEVAFAGSPSFTRLMKWCYGTGDLAADESQDPGQVAPVEAVAASLQHKAIHQ
;
A
#
# COMPACT_ATOMS: atom_id res chain seq x y z
N MET A 1 31.93 38.98 42.04
CA MET A 1 31.02 39.15 40.90
C MET A 1 31.60 38.44 39.69
N LYS A 2 30.96 37.34 39.25
CA LYS A 2 30.65 36.96 37.85
C LYS A 2 30.42 35.46 37.78
N SER A 3 29.13 35.12 37.76
CA SER A 3 28.56 33.82 37.50
C SER A 3 28.94 33.35 36.10
N VAL A 4 29.29 32.07 35.95
CA VAL A 4 29.44 31.41 34.65
C VAL A 4 28.23 30.48 34.51
N HIS A 5 27.22 30.97 33.79
CA HIS A 5 26.08 30.15 33.37
C HIS A 5 26.47 29.39 32.11
N ILE A 6 26.85 28.12 32.25
CA ILE A 6 26.92 27.19 31.11
C ILE A 6 25.55 26.52 31.04
N GLY A 7 24.63 27.16 30.32
CA GLY A 7 23.40 26.54 29.88
C GLY A 7 23.70 25.56 28.77
N ALA A 8 23.64 24.25 29.07
CA ALA A 8 23.67 23.21 28.06
C ALA A 8 22.30 23.16 27.38
N LEU A 9 22.25 23.78 26.20
CA LEU A 9 21.11 23.81 25.30
C LEU A 9 21.01 22.45 24.59
N LEU A 10 20.35 21.47 25.23
CA LEU A 10 19.91 20.23 24.57
C LEU A 10 18.53 20.47 23.94
N LEU A 11 18.52 21.11 22.78
CA LEU A 11 17.32 21.28 21.96
C LEU A 11 17.64 20.87 20.52
N GLY A 12 16.90 19.88 20.00
CA GLY A 12 16.69 19.73 18.56
C GLY A 12 17.08 18.39 17.96
N ALA A 13 16.26 17.36 18.18
CA ALA A 13 16.20 16.20 17.29
C ALA A 13 14.79 15.58 17.30
N ALA A 14 13.78 16.34 16.88
CA ALA A 14 12.39 15.85 16.79
C ALA A 14 11.62 16.32 15.53
N ALA A 15 12.31 16.67 14.44
CA ALA A 15 11.68 17.28 13.26
C ALA A 15 11.66 16.40 11.98
N ALA A 16 11.92 15.09 12.07
CA ALA A 16 12.11 14.24 10.89
C ALA A 16 10.89 13.41 10.43
N LEU A 17 9.76 13.41 11.16
CA LEU A 17 8.61 12.54 10.83
C LEU A 17 7.48 13.23 10.05
N SER A 18 7.48 14.56 9.92
CA SER A 18 6.41 15.29 9.23
C SER A 18 6.53 15.29 7.70
N GLY A 19 7.73 15.09 7.15
CA GLY A 19 7.97 15.12 5.70
C GLY A 19 7.34 13.95 4.95
N CYS A 20 7.36 12.75 5.55
CA CYS A 20 6.82 11.55 4.91
C CYS A 20 5.30 11.55 4.83
N LYS A 21 4.62 12.11 5.85
CA LYS A 21 3.15 12.21 5.87
C LYS A 21 2.62 13.02 4.69
N ASN A 22 3.31 14.11 4.34
CA ASN A 22 2.92 14.96 3.22
C ASN A 22 3.05 14.22 1.86
N GLU A 23 4.10 13.41 1.67
CA GLU A 23 4.26 12.62 0.44
C GLU A 23 3.13 11.60 0.26
N VAL A 24 2.77 10.89 1.34
CA VAL A 24 1.70 9.90 1.33
C VAL A 24 0.37 10.55 0.98
N GLU A 25 0.01 11.65 1.64
CA GLU A 25 -1.23 12.36 1.36
C GLU A 25 -1.27 12.86 -0.09
N GLU A 26 -0.18 13.43 -0.59
CA GLU A 26 -0.10 13.85 -2.00
C GLU A 26 -0.24 12.68 -2.98
N ALA A 27 0.31 11.49 -2.66
CA ALA A 27 0.11 10.30 -3.46
C ALA A 27 -1.37 9.87 -3.49
N VAL A 28 -2.05 9.91 -2.35
CA VAL A 28 -3.48 9.59 -2.26
C VAL A 28 -4.31 10.60 -3.05
N LYS A 29 -4.02 11.90 -2.94
CA LYS A 29 -4.71 12.96 -3.70
C LYS A 29 -4.64 12.76 -5.21
N ARG A 30 -3.50 12.31 -5.74
CA ARG A 30 -3.33 12.02 -7.18
C ARG A 30 -4.20 10.86 -7.69
N ASN A 31 -4.68 10.00 -6.80
CA ASN A 31 -5.54 8.85 -7.12
C ASN A 31 -7.03 9.16 -6.94
N LEU A 32 -7.40 10.40 -6.64
CA LEU A 32 -8.77 10.84 -6.37
C LEU A 32 -9.23 11.84 -7.42
N VAL A 33 -10.53 11.79 -7.78
CA VAL A 33 -11.13 12.72 -8.75
C VAL A 33 -11.11 14.14 -8.23
N ALA A 34 -11.42 14.32 -6.94
CA ALA A 34 -11.36 15.61 -6.25
C ALA A 34 -10.27 15.62 -5.18
N GLY A 35 -9.04 15.21 -5.54
CA GLY A 35 -7.93 15.08 -4.61
C GLY A 35 -7.63 16.34 -3.79
N ALA A 36 -7.78 17.53 -4.37
CA ALA A 36 -7.57 18.80 -3.66
C ALA A 36 -8.54 19.04 -2.49
N SER A 37 -9.69 18.36 -2.48
CA SER A 37 -10.70 18.43 -1.41
C SER A 37 -10.64 17.24 -0.44
N ALA A 38 -9.60 16.41 -0.52
CA ALA A 38 -9.45 15.25 0.35
C ALA A 38 -9.11 15.69 1.79
N GLU A 39 -9.84 15.13 2.77
CA GLU A 39 -9.59 15.30 4.20
C GLU A 39 -9.02 13.98 4.76
N PHE A 40 -7.86 14.06 5.42
CA PHE A 40 -7.14 12.89 5.92
C PHE A 40 -7.29 12.72 7.44
N GLU A 41 -7.43 11.47 7.87
CA GLU A 41 -7.55 11.06 9.27
C GLU A 41 -6.56 9.92 9.56
N SER A 42 -5.89 9.97 10.71
CA SER A 42 -5.06 8.87 11.23
C SER A 42 -4.04 8.29 10.23
N VAL A 43 -3.34 9.16 9.50
CA VAL A 43 -2.24 8.73 8.60
C VAL A 43 -1.02 8.37 9.43
N GLU A 44 -0.71 7.07 9.48
CA GLU A 44 0.27 6.48 10.37
C GLU A 44 1.11 5.43 9.63
N GLN A 45 2.34 5.22 10.11
CA GLN A 45 3.17 4.11 9.65
C GLN A 45 2.65 2.80 10.25
N CYS A 46 2.67 1.74 9.46
CA CYS A 46 2.32 0.41 9.92
C CYS A 46 3.37 -0.16 10.87
N SER A 47 2.92 -0.83 11.93
CA SER A 47 3.81 -1.49 12.88
C SER A 47 4.43 -2.77 12.30
N GLY A 48 3.75 -3.45 11.38
CA GLY A 48 4.26 -4.63 10.68
C GLY A 48 5.34 -4.31 9.64
N ASP A 49 5.31 -3.10 9.06
CA ASP A 49 6.31 -2.63 8.12
C ASP A 49 6.36 -1.09 8.07
N SER A 50 7.48 -0.51 8.50
CA SER A 50 7.74 0.94 8.51
C SER A 50 7.71 1.61 7.13
N LYS A 51 7.76 0.84 6.03
CA LYS A 51 7.66 1.36 4.66
C LYS A 51 6.22 1.48 4.18
N ILE A 52 5.27 0.93 4.93
CA ILE A 52 3.84 0.99 4.61
C ILE A 52 3.20 2.03 5.52
N TYR A 53 2.36 2.87 4.93
CA TYR A 53 1.50 3.80 5.63
C TYR A 53 0.06 3.36 5.45
N HIS A 54 -0.76 3.62 6.46
CA HIS A 54 -2.19 3.47 6.35
C HIS A 54 -2.89 4.71 6.89
N GLY A 55 -4.12 4.93 6.45
CA GLY A 55 -4.91 6.05 6.94
C GLY A 55 -6.34 5.98 6.45
N ARG A 56 -7.08 7.02 6.77
CA ARG A 56 -8.45 7.21 6.31
C ARG A 56 -8.56 8.52 5.55
N VAL A 57 -9.38 8.54 4.51
CA VAL A 57 -9.59 9.74 3.69
C VAL A 57 -11.06 9.93 3.36
N LYS A 58 -11.56 11.15 3.50
CA LYS A 58 -12.86 11.57 2.99
C LYS A 58 -12.63 12.29 1.67
N ALA A 59 -13.19 11.78 0.58
CA ALA A 59 -12.96 12.29 -0.76
C ALA A 59 -14.01 11.80 -1.77
N VAL A 60 -13.85 12.21 -3.03
CA VAL A 60 -14.60 11.74 -4.19
C VAL A 60 -13.69 10.92 -5.09
N ASN A 61 -14.10 9.70 -5.41
CA ASN A 61 -13.44 8.83 -6.39
C ASN A 61 -14.25 8.73 -7.69
N GLU A 62 -13.80 7.92 -8.64
CA GLU A 62 -14.47 7.72 -9.93
C GLU A 62 -15.90 7.15 -9.82
N ARG A 63 -16.22 6.50 -8.70
CA ARG A 63 -17.53 5.93 -8.40
C ARG A 63 -18.45 6.91 -7.64
N GLY A 64 -17.94 8.10 -7.27
CA GLY A 64 -18.66 9.12 -6.51
C GLY A 64 -18.02 9.45 -5.15
N PRO A 65 -18.69 10.24 -4.30
CA PRO A 65 -18.21 10.50 -2.95
C PRO A 65 -18.13 9.21 -2.13
N PHE A 66 -17.07 9.04 -1.34
CA PHE A 66 -17.06 8.01 -0.31
C PHE A 66 -18.20 8.27 0.69
N THR A 67 -18.95 7.22 1.05
CA THR A 67 -19.96 7.29 2.13
C THR A 67 -19.26 7.30 3.48
N GLY A 68 -18.65 8.44 3.83
CA GLY A 68 -17.81 8.60 5.02
C GLY A 68 -16.33 8.72 4.67
N THR A 69 -15.48 8.06 5.45
CA THR A 69 -14.04 7.97 5.17
C THR A 69 -13.68 6.56 4.70
N GLU A 70 -12.83 6.50 3.69
CA GLU A 70 -12.30 5.27 3.10
C GLU A 70 -10.91 4.96 3.64
N THR A 71 -10.62 3.68 3.88
CA THR A 71 -9.28 3.26 4.27
C THR A 71 -8.38 3.18 3.05
N PHE A 72 -7.14 3.67 3.19
CA PHE A 72 -6.10 3.49 2.19
C PHE A 72 -4.83 2.90 2.81
N PHE A 73 -4.06 2.21 1.96
CA PHE A 73 -2.68 1.85 2.24
C PHE A 73 -1.76 2.49 1.19
N TYR A 74 -0.56 2.88 1.61
CA TYR A 74 0.49 3.36 0.72
C TYR A 74 1.78 2.59 0.99
N GLY A 75 2.39 2.01 -0.04
CA GLY A 75 3.64 1.27 0.08
C GLY A 75 4.20 0.94 -1.30
N GLY A 76 5.53 0.94 -1.44
CA GLY A 76 6.18 0.69 -2.73
C GLY A 76 5.82 1.70 -3.84
N GLY A 77 5.39 2.92 -3.46
CA GLY A 77 4.94 3.95 -4.40
C GLY A 77 3.49 3.80 -4.90
N GLU A 78 2.75 2.78 -4.43
CA GLU A 78 1.37 2.51 -4.82
C GLU A 78 0.39 2.91 -3.70
N VAL A 79 -0.77 3.46 -4.08
CA VAL A 79 -1.91 3.69 -3.19
C VAL A 79 -2.99 2.64 -3.46
N ALA A 80 -3.44 1.96 -2.42
CA ALA A 80 -4.48 0.95 -2.51
C ALA A 80 -5.71 1.34 -1.68
N PHE A 81 -6.88 1.39 -2.34
CA PHE A 81 -8.19 1.52 -1.72
C PHE A 81 -8.94 0.18 -1.69
N ALA A 82 -9.98 0.08 -0.87
CA ALA A 82 -10.84 -1.09 -0.81
C ALA A 82 -11.36 -1.49 -2.22
N GLY A 83 -11.14 -2.76 -2.58
CA GLY A 83 -11.48 -3.32 -3.89
C GLY A 83 -10.34 -3.29 -4.92
N SER A 84 -9.22 -2.63 -4.64
CA SER A 84 -8.00 -2.77 -5.47
C SER A 84 -7.28 -4.09 -5.16
N PRO A 85 -6.61 -4.72 -6.16
CA PRO A 85 -5.85 -5.96 -5.94
C PRO A 85 -4.78 -5.85 -4.85
N SER A 86 -4.14 -4.68 -4.74
CA SER A 86 -3.05 -4.42 -3.80
C SER A 86 -3.50 -4.17 -2.36
N PHE A 87 -4.80 -3.90 -2.13
CA PHE A 87 -5.31 -3.56 -0.80
C PHE A 87 -5.09 -4.67 0.22
N THR A 88 -5.51 -5.89 -0.10
CA THR A 88 -5.37 -7.04 0.81
C THR A 88 -3.90 -7.36 1.10
N ARG A 89 -3.03 -7.21 0.10
CA ARG A 89 -1.59 -7.44 0.24
C ARG A 89 -0.97 -6.45 1.22
N LEU A 90 -1.15 -5.16 0.98
CA LEU A 90 -0.61 -4.10 1.85
C LEU A 90 -1.22 -4.14 3.25
N MET A 91 -2.52 -4.43 3.38
CA MET A 91 -3.18 -4.62 4.68
C MET A 91 -2.57 -5.77 5.48
N LYS A 92 -2.32 -6.92 4.84
CA LYS A 92 -1.68 -8.08 5.49
C LYS A 92 -0.28 -7.77 5.99
N TRP A 93 0.51 -7.01 5.23
CA TRP A 93 1.83 -6.59 5.67
C TRP A 93 1.78 -5.54 6.76
N CYS A 94 0.82 -4.62 6.69
CA CYS A 94 0.65 -3.56 7.67
C CYS A 94 0.37 -4.09 9.08
N TYR A 95 -0.51 -5.09 9.17
CA TYR A 95 -0.98 -5.66 10.45
C TYR A 95 -0.41 -7.04 10.77
N GLY A 96 0.31 -7.65 9.84
CA GLY A 96 0.98 -8.93 10.03
C GLY A 96 2.44 -8.76 10.45
N THR A 97 3.06 -9.87 10.82
CA THR A 97 4.51 -10.00 10.99
C THR A 97 5.10 -10.44 9.64
N GLY A 98 5.41 -9.52 8.73
CA GLY A 98 5.77 -9.90 7.34
C GLY A 98 6.99 -9.18 6.79
N ASP A 99 8.10 -9.91 6.69
CA ASP A 99 9.27 -9.54 5.88
C ASP A 99 8.87 -9.32 4.41
N LEU A 100 9.23 -8.15 3.87
CA LEU A 100 9.02 -7.72 2.48
C LEU A 100 9.55 -8.69 1.41
N ALA A 101 10.39 -9.66 1.78
CA ALA A 101 11.11 -10.53 0.84
C ALA A 101 10.38 -11.83 0.48
N ALA A 102 9.28 -12.19 1.13
CA ALA A 102 8.66 -13.50 0.96
C ALA A 102 7.58 -13.59 -0.13
N ASP A 103 7.09 -12.47 -0.67
CA ASP A 103 5.95 -12.43 -1.60
C ASP A 103 6.36 -12.20 -3.07
N GLU A 104 7.67 -12.10 -3.38
CA GLU A 104 8.18 -11.98 -4.76
C GLU A 104 8.35 -13.34 -5.46
N SER A 105 7.79 -14.42 -4.90
CA SER A 105 7.90 -15.79 -5.45
C SER A 105 6.55 -16.43 -5.77
N GLN A 106 5.65 -15.67 -6.40
CA GLN A 106 4.52 -16.24 -7.14
C GLN A 106 4.51 -15.74 -8.58
N ASP A 107 5.55 -16.11 -9.34
CA ASP A 107 5.36 -16.53 -10.73
C ASP A 107 4.84 -17.97 -10.72
N PRO A 108 3.61 -18.20 -11.18
CA PRO A 108 3.44 -19.24 -12.19
C PRO A 108 2.52 -18.71 -13.29
N GLY A 109 3.03 -17.77 -14.08
CA GLY A 109 2.49 -17.38 -15.37
C GLY A 109 3.26 -18.05 -16.50
N GLN A 110 3.54 -19.34 -16.35
CA GLN A 110 4.07 -20.21 -17.41
C GLN A 110 3.07 -20.21 -18.57
N VAL A 111 3.24 -19.25 -19.48
CA VAL A 111 2.64 -19.27 -20.81
C VAL A 111 3.11 -20.56 -21.47
N ALA A 112 2.22 -21.54 -21.50
CA ALA A 112 2.40 -22.72 -22.34
C ALA A 112 2.71 -22.23 -23.76
N PRO A 113 3.81 -22.68 -24.39
CA PRO A 113 3.97 -22.46 -25.81
C PRO A 113 2.84 -23.21 -26.52
N VAL A 114 1.96 -22.44 -27.16
CA VAL A 114 0.99 -22.93 -28.12
C VAL A 114 1.75 -23.47 -29.33
N GLU A 115 2.12 -24.74 -29.33
CA GLU A 115 2.21 -25.64 -30.49
C GLU A 115 2.91 -26.96 -30.08
N ALA A 116 2.41 -28.06 -30.66
CA ALA A 116 2.76 -29.46 -30.39
C ALA A 116 2.16 -29.98 -29.07
N VAL A 117 1.29 -31.01 -29.01
CA VAL A 117 1.16 -32.18 -29.87
C VAL A 117 -0.30 -32.65 -29.83
N ALA A 118 -0.95 -32.62 -30.98
CA ALA A 118 -2.06 -33.48 -31.29
C ALA A 118 -1.60 -34.95 -31.21
N ALA A 119 -1.87 -35.64 -30.11
CA ALA A 119 -1.93 -37.11 -30.02
C ALA A 119 -2.17 -37.55 -28.56
N SER A 120 -3.43 -37.68 -28.16
CA SER A 120 -3.88 -38.65 -27.14
C SER A 120 -5.39 -38.54 -26.93
N LEU A 121 -6.16 -38.78 -28.00
CA LEU A 121 -7.57 -39.15 -27.89
C LEU A 121 -7.77 -40.47 -28.65
N GLN A 122 -7.13 -41.51 -28.14
CA GLN A 122 -7.68 -42.86 -28.26
C GLN A 122 -7.94 -43.35 -26.84
N HIS A 123 -9.22 -43.62 -26.57
CA HIS A 123 -9.76 -44.71 -25.74
C HIS A 123 -11.12 -44.31 -25.15
N LYS A 124 -12.19 -44.35 -25.96
CA LYS A 124 -13.53 -44.89 -25.59
C LYS A 124 -14.62 -44.50 -26.60
N ALA A 125 -15.01 -45.46 -27.43
CA ALA A 125 -16.38 -45.68 -27.94
C ALA A 125 -16.29 -46.85 -28.95
N ILE A 126 -16.45 -48.11 -28.50
CA ILE A 126 -17.70 -48.89 -28.50
C ILE A 126 -18.13 -49.33 -29.91
N HIS A 127 -18.00 -50.65 -30.14
CA HIS A 127 -18.87 -51.54 -30.91
C HIS A 127 -19.90 -50.90 -31.85
N GLN A 128 -19.79 -51.14 -33.17
CA GLN A 128 -20.55 -52.14 -33.94
C GLN A 128 -19.96 -52.27 -35.34
#